data_AF-Q4D7C0-F1
#
_entry.id   AF-Q4D7C0-F1
#
_cell.length_a   1.000
_cell.length_b   1.000
_cell.length_c   1.000
_cell.angle_alpha   90.00
_cell.angle_beta   90.00
_cell.angle_gamma   90.00
#
_symmetry.space_group_name_H-M   'P 1'
#
loop_
_entity.id
_entity.type
_entity.pdbx_description
1 polymer ?
#
loop_
_entity_poly.entity_id
_entity_poly.type
_entity_poly.pdbx_seq_one_letter_code
_entity_poly.pdbx_strand_id
1 'polypeptide(L)'
;EKDDDDNFHIDFVTAASNLRASNYDIPTQDRMKVKLVAGKIIPAIATTTSAVTGLALIEYFKALQGNDISCLRNGMIDVGTNNYVLFERDAPIKNRTKIVSTYLPEQDYTYKKKLIRVPDGFTKYDSIDVPITIHTTVQQFATMLENQLNAFLPAGTEGSCEIVGIGVGHGMLWNGSKKHANTNLSLMQLIEQQKMTEAGGKLSQPFWQNRTQFCELSVTVSLDDGDTSVDEADVETAMIRLRITQ
;
A
#
# COMPACT_ATOMS: atom_id res chain seq x y z
N GLU A 1 -0.41 -27.52 -17.42
CA GLU A 1 0.79 -26.66 -17.44
C GLU A 1 0.97 -26.13 -18.85
N LYS A 2 1.43 -24.90 -19.06
CA LYS A 2 1.59 -24.32 -20.41
C LYS A 2 2.93 -24.69 -21.06
N ASP A 3 3.95 -24.94 -20.24
CA ASP A 3 5.34 -25.15 -20.68
C ASP A 3 5.68 -26.64 -20.93
N ASP A 4 4.76 -27.54 -20.57
CA ASP A 4 4.86 -28.97 -20.83
C ASP A 4 3.88 -29.33 -21.97
N ASP A 5 4.44 -29.75 -23.10
CA ASP A 5 3.70 -30.05 -24.32
C ASP A 5 3.10 -31.47 -24.32
N ASP A 6 3.51 -32.37 -23.41
CA ASP A 6 3.08 -33.77 -23.38
C ASP A 6 1.81 -34.00 -22.54
N ASN A 7 1.37 -33.00 -21.76
CA ASN A 7 0.15 -33.11 -20.95
C ASN A 7 -1.15 -32.81 -21.74
N PHE A 8 -1.05 -32.38 -23.00
CA PHE A 8 -2.18 -32.04 -23.88
C PHE A 8 -3.05 -30.84 -23.43
N HIS A 9 -2.64 -30.06 -22.42
CA HIS A 9 -3.44 -28.93 -21.92
C HIS A 9 -3.59 -27.85 -23.01
N ILE A 10 -2.49 -27.47 -23.66
CA ILE A 10 -2.50 -26.47 -24.73
C ILE A 10 -3.23 -27.01 -25.98
N ASP A 11 -3.14 -28.30 -26.24
CA ASP A 11 -3.84 -28.92 -27.38
C ASP A 11 -5.35 -28.87 -27.20
N PHE A 12 -5.83 -29.18 -25.99
CA PHE A 12 -7.23 -29.04 -25.63
C PHE A 12 -7.71 -27.60 -25.81
N VAL A 13 -6.98 -26.62 -25.26
CA VAL A 13 -7.34 -25.19 -25.36
C VAL A 13 -7.34 -24.72 -26.82
N THR A 14 -6.35 -25.14 -27.62
CA THR A 14 -6.24 -24.80 -29.05
C THR A 14 -7.42 -25.34 -29.84
N ALA A 15 -7.74 -26.63 -29.69
CA ALA A 15 -8.86 -27.27 -30.37
C ALA A 15 -10.21 -26.64 -29.96
N ALA A 16 -10.45 -26.49 -28.66
CA ALA A 16 -11.68 -25.89 -28.15
C ALA A 16 -11.86 -24.44 -28.60
N SER A 17 -10.79 -23.63 -28.55
CA SER A 17 -10.80 -22.24 -29.00
C SER A 17 -11.09 -22.14 -30.49
N ASN A 18 -10.44 -22.96 -31.32
CA ASN A 18 -10.63 -22.93 -32.77
C ASN A 18 -12.02 -23.43 -33.19
N LEU A 19 -12.54 -24.47 -32.55
CA LEU A 19 -13.93 -24.92 -32.80
C LEU A 19 -14.94 -23.83 -32.46
N ARG A 20 -14.73 -23.13 -31.33
CA ARG A 20 -15.57 -21.98 -30.97
C ARG A 20 -15.41 -20.83 -31.97
N ALA A 21 -14.19 -20.56 -32.44
CA ALA A 21 -13.93 -19.50 -33.41
C ALA A 21 -14.73 -19.72 -34.71
N SER A 22 -14.75 -20.96 -35.23
CA SER A 22 -15.53 -21.32 -36.42
C SER A 22 -17.03 -21.11 -36.28
N ASN A 23 -17.60 -21.24 -35.07
CA ASN A 23 -19.03 -21.00 -34.84
C ASN A 23 -19.44 -19.52 -35.00
N TYR A 24 -18.48 -18.60 -34.88
CA TYR A 24 -18.71 -17.15 -34.93
C TYR A 24 -17.93 -16.49 -36.09
N ASP A 25 -17.50 -17.28 -37.08
CA ASP A 25 -16.69 -16.81 -38.22
C ASP A 25 -15.41 -16.04 -37.81
N ILE A 26 -14.82 -16.39 -36.66
CA ILE A 26 -13.55 -15.84 -36.17
C ILE A 26 -12.40 -16.67 -36.78
N PRO A 27 -11.34 -16.04 -37.32
CA PRO A 27 -10.18 -16.77 -37.84
C PRO A 27 -9.52 -17.65 -36.77
N THR A 28 -9.30 -18.92 -37.11
CA THR A 28 -8.60 -19.86 -36.23
C THR A 28 -7.14 -19.41 -36.01
N GLN A 29 -6.58 -19.78 -34.85
CA GLN A 29 -5.21 -19.44 -34.47
C GLN A 29 -4.37 -20.71 -34.34
N ASP A 30 -3.07 -20.56 -34.57
CA ASP A 30 -2.09 -21.62 -34.41
C ASP A 30 -1.84 -21.93 -32.92
N ARG A 31 -1.34 -23.14 -32.65
CA ARG A 31 -1.03 -23.60 -31.29
C ARG A 31 -0.07 -22.64 -30.56
N MET A 32 0.91 -22.06 -31.25
CA MET A 32 1.89 -21.17 -30.62
C MET A 32 1.25 -19.84 -30.20
N LYS A 33 0.40 -19.24 -31.03
CA LYS A 33 -0.36 -18.04 -30.64
C LYS A 33 -1.36 -18.32 -29.52
N VAL A 34 -2.04 -19.47 -29.56
CA VAL A 34 -2.93 -19.87 -28.45
C VAL A 34 -2.13 -20.06 -27.16
N LYS A 35 -0.96 -20.72 -27.20
CA LYS A 35 -0.06 -20.88 -26.05
C LYS A 35 0.38 -19.52 -25.48
N LEU A 36 0.70 -18.56 -26.35
CA LEU A 36 1.06 -17.20 -25.93
C LEU A 36 -0.06 -16.55 -25.11
N VAL A 37 -1.30 -16.58 -25.62
CA VAL A 37 -2.45 -15.90 -25.01
C VAL A 37 -2.98 -16.66 -23.80
N ALA A 38 -3.31 -17.95 -23.97
CA ALA A 38 -3.87 -18.78 -22.90
C ALA A 38 -2.87 -19.02 -21.76
N GLY A 39 -1.58 -19.13 -22.10
CA GLY A 39 -0.50 -19.25 -21.13
C GLY A 39 -0.08 -17.94 -20.47
N LYS A 40 -0.64 -16.79 -20.90
CA LYS A 40 -0.24 -15.45 -20.43
C LYS A 40 1.28 -15.23 -20.50
N ILE A 41 1.90 -15.66 -21.61
CA ILE A 41 3.34 -15.57 -21.79
C ILE A 41 3.72 -14.11 -22.04
N ILE A 42 4.60 -13.57 -21.21
CA ILE A 42 5.20 -12.24 -21.38
C ILE A 42 6.42 -12.41 -22.30
N PRO A 43 6.44 -11.80 -23.51
CA PRO A 43 7.59 -11.87 -24.40
C PRO A 43 8.83 -11.22 -23.76
N ALA A 44 9.96 -11.92 -23.80
CA ALA A 44 11.22 -11.42 -23.28
C ALA A 44 12.40 -11.90 -24.14
N ILE A 45 13.42 -11.05 -24.27
CA ILE A 45 14.67 -11.37 -24.98
C ILE A 45 15.85 -10.77 -24.21
N ALA A 46 17.00 -11.43 -24.27
CA ALA A 46 18.19 -11.08 -23.47
C ALA A 46 18.72 -9.65 -23.72
N THR A 47 18.53 -9.11 -24.93
CA THR A 47 18.98 -7.75 -25.28
C THR A 47 18.33 -6.69 -24.40
N THR A 48 17.00 -6.68 -24.27
CA THR A 48 16.27 -5.75 -23.40
C THR A 48 16.63 -5.94 -21.93
N THR A 49 16.78 -7.19 -21.46
CA THR A 49 17.21 -7.47 -20.08
C THR A 49 18.59 -6.87 -19.81
N SER A 50 19.57 -7.10 -20.69
CA SER A 50 20.92 -6.56 -20.53
C SER A 50 20.95 -5.03 -20.55
N ALA A 51 20.13 -4.40 -21.39
CA ALA A 51 20.01 -2.95 -21.46
C ALA A 51 19.45 -2.35 -20.17
N VAL A 52 18.34 -2.89 -19.63
CA VAL A 52 17.75 -2.43 -18.37
C VAL A 52 18.70 -2.65 -17.19
N THR A 53 19.38 -3.79 -17.12
CA THR A 53 20.38 -4.05 -16.06
C THR A 53 21.53 -3.06 -16.11
N GLY A 54 22.05 -2.74 -17.31
CA GLY A 54 23.09 -1.73 -17.48
C GLY A 54 22.66 -0.35 -16.96
N LEU A 55 21.46 0.09 -17.32
CA LEU A 55 20.89 1.36 -16.84
C LEU A 55 20.68 1.36 -15.32
N ALA A 56 20.17 0.27 -14.75
CA ALA A 56 19.98 0.15 -13.30
C ALA A 56 21.32 0.23 -12.53
N LEU A 57 22.38 -0.38 -13.05
CA LEU A 57 23.71 -0.32 -12.44
C LEU A 57 24.31 1.09 -12.50
N ILE A 58 24.05 1.86 -13.56
CA ILE A 58 24.47 3.27 -13.62
C ILE A 58 23.83 4.07 -12.47
N GLU A 59 22.52 3.93 -12.26
CA GLU A 59 21.84 4.61 -11.14
C GLU A 59 22.31 4.10 -9.77
N TYR A 60 22.63 2.80 -9.67
CA TYR A 60 23.19 2.21 -8.46
C TYR A 60 24.56 2.81 -8.10
N PHE A 61 25.45 3.00 -9.08
CA PHE A 61 26.75 3.65 -8.84
C PHE A 61 26.59 5.10 -8.39
N LYS A 62 25.63 5.85 -8.94
CA LYS A 62 25.34 7.22 -8.47
C LYS A 62 24.93 7.21 -6.99
N ALA A 63 24.08 6.27 -6.58
CA ALA A 63 23.65 6.13 -5.19
C ALA A 63 24.82 5.78 -4.25
N LEU A 64 25.71 4.86 -4.66
CA LEU A 64 26.90 4.50 -3.87
C LEU A 64 27.89 5.65 -3.67
N GLN A 65 27.97 6.57 -4.63
CA GLN A 65 28.81 7.77 -4.53
C GLN A 65 28.23 8.82 -3.58
N GLY A 66 27.01 8.61 -3.05
CA GLY A 66 26.32 9.60 -2.22
C GLY A 66 25.85 10.82 -3.01
N ASN A 67 25.67 10.67 -4.33
CA ASN A 67 25.09 11.74 -5.13
C ASN A 67 23.66 12.05 -4.66
N ASP A 68 23.27 13.31 -4.81
CA ASP A 68 21.94 13.73 -4.46
C ASP A 68 20.88 13.01 -5.30
N ILE A 69 19.69 12.83 -4.72
CA ILE A 69 18.57 12.14 -5.37
C ILE A 69 18.17 12.84 -6.68
N SER A 70 18.37 14.16 -6.78
CA SER A 70 18.13 14.92 -8.01
C SER A 70 18.99 14.48 -9.20
N CYS A 71 20.11 13.78 -8.97
CA CYS A 71 20.97 13.24 -10.04
C CYS A 71 20.49 11.88 -10.59
N LEU A 72 19.55 11.24 -9.89
CA LEU A 72 18.98 9.96 -10.32
C LEU A 72 18.00 10.16 -11.47
N ARG A 73 17.93 9.20 -12.38
CA ARG A 73 17.03 9.22 -13.54
C ARG A 73 16.22 7.94 -13.60
N ASN A 74 14.95 8.07 -14.00
CA ASN A 74 14.15 6.95 -14.45
C ASN A 74 14.34 6.78 -15.95
N GLY A 75 14.40 5.54 -16.43
CA GLY A 75 14.56 5.22 -17.84
C GLY A 75 13.39 4.44 -18.40
N MET A 76 12.93 4.84 -19.57
CA MET A 76 12.03 4.06 -20.43
C MET A 76 12.79 3.72 -21.71
N ILE A 77 12.77 2.44 -22.08
CA ILE A 77 13.45 1.96 -23.28
C ILE A 77 12.51 1.14 -24.13
N ASP A 78 12.60 1.33 -25.44
CA ASP A 78 12.04 0.46 -26.46
C ASP A 78 13.09 0.25 -27.55
N VAL A 79 13.72 -0.92 -27.51
CA VAL A 79 14.78 -1.30 -28.46
C VAL A 79 14.22 -1.54 -29.86
N GLY A 80 12.93 -1.90 -29.99
CA GLY A 80 12.30 -2.17 -31.27
C GLY A 80 12.09 -0.91 -32.10
N THR A 81 11.76 0.21 -31.44
CA THR A 81 11.64 1.53 -32.07
C THR A 81 12.89 2.40 -31.92
N ASN A 82 13.95 1.86 -31.28
CA ASN A 82 15.17 2.59 -30.95
C ASN A 82 14.90 3.87 -30.12
N ASN A 83 13.95 3.80 -29.19
CA ASN A 83 13.55 4.92 -28.33
C ASN A 83 14.10 4.74 -26.91
N TYR A 84 14.78 5.78 -26.40
CA TYR A 84 15.35 5.80 -25.06
C TYR A 84 15.05 7.15 -24.42
N VAL A 85 14.29 7.14 -23.33
CA VAL A 85 13.88 8.35 -22.62
C VAL A 85 14.36 8.25 -21.18
N LEU A 86 15.15 9.23 -20.77
CA LEU A 86 15.56 9.41 -19.38
C LEU A 86 14.88 10.67 -18.83
N PHE A 87 14.28 10.56 -17.65
CA PHE A 87 13.59 11.66 -17.01
C PHE A 87 13.90 11.69 -15.51
N GLU A 88 13.70 12.87 -14.92
CA GLU A 88 13.93 13.09 -13.50
C GLU A 88 12.88 12.35 -12.67
N ARG A 89 13.24 12.00 -11.44
CA ARG A 89 12.31 11.35 -10.53
C ARG A 89 11.41 12.41 -9.91
N ASP A 90 10.11 12.11 -9.88
CA ASP A 90 9.17 12.96 -9.15
C ASP A 90 9.57 13.05 -7.68
N ALA A 91 9.56 14.27 -7.15
CA ALA A 91 9.76 14.48 -5.73
C ALA A 91 8.65 13.75 -4.93
N PRO A 92 8.95 13.22 -3.74
CA PRO A 92 7.93 12.60 -2.91
C PRO A 92 6.78 13.56 -2.64
N ILE A 93 5.55 13.12 -2.89
CA ILE A 93 4.34 13.91 -2.65
C ILE A 93 4.28 14.25 -1.15
N LYS A 94 4.23 15.54 -0.85
CA LYS A 94 4.02 16.06 0.51
C LYS A 94 2.52 16.18 0.74
N ASN A 95 1.99 15.32 1.62
CA ASN A 95 0.59 15.29 1.97
C ASN A 95 0.28 16.45 2.92
N ARG A 96 -0.30 17.51 2.38
CA ARG A 96 -0.77 18.67 3.16
C ARG A 96 -2.28 18.63 3.35
N THR A 97 -2.73 19.23 4.43
CA THR A 97 -4.16 19.41 4.68
C THR A 97 -4.80 20.19 3.53
N LYS A 98 -5.88 19.64 2.95
CA LYS A 98 -6.55 20.24 1.80
C LYS A 98 -8.05 19.94 1.81
N ILE A 99 -8.83 20.84 1.23
CA ILE A 99 -10.25 20.60 0.94
C ILE A 99 -10.35 20.09 -0.49
N VAL A 100 -10.92 18.91 -0.66
CA VAL A 100 -11.18 18.28 -1.95
C VAL A 100 -12.66 18.45 -2.27
N SER A 101 -12.95 19.20 -3.33
CA SER A 101 -14.31 19.40 -3.83
C SER A 101 -14.59 18.41 -4.96
N THR A 102 -15.66 17.65 -4.83
CA THR A 102 -16.14 16.69 -5.83
C THR A 102 -17.55 17.07 -6.25
N TYR A 103 -17.73 17.37 -7.54
CA TYR A 103 -19.05 17.65 -8.09
C TYR A 103 -19.78 16.32 -8.35
N LEU A 104 -20.99 16.20 -7.80
CA LEU A 104 -21.89 15.06 -7.96
C LEU A 104 -23.00 15.43 -8.96
N PRO A 105 -22.90 15.00 -10.24
CA PRO A 105 -23.81 15.45 -11.29
C PRO A 105 -25.26 15.04 -11.08
N GLU A 106 -25.48 13.88 -10.44
CA GLU A 106 -26.82 13.34 -10.20
C GLU A 106 -27.64 14.18 -9.22
N GLN A 107 -26.97 14.91 -8.33
CA GLN A 107 -27.60 15.71 -7.27
C GLN A 107 -27.41 17.22 -7.46
N ASP A 108 -26.69 17.62 -8.52
CA ASP A 108 -26.25 19.01 -8.75
C ASP A 108 -25.63 19.64 -7.48
N TYR A 109 -24.79 18.85 -6.79
CA TYR A 109 -24.20 19.23 -5.51
C TYR A 109 -22.68 19.09 -5.56
N THR A 110 -21.97 20.07 -4.97
CA THR A 110 -20.51 19.98 -4.81
C THR A 110 -20.19 19.55 -3.40
N TYR A 111 -19.82 18.28 -3.26
CA TYR A 111 -19.40 17.69 -2.00
C TYR A 111 -17.98 18.15 -1.65
N LYS A 112 -17.79 18.73 -0.48
CA LYS A 112 -16.50 19.21 0.02
C LYS A 112 -16.02 18.35 1.16
N LYS A 113 -14.92 17.63 0.93
CA LYS A 113 -14.26 16.79 1.93
C LYS A 113 -12.95 17.44 2.40
N LYS A 114 -12.81 17.69 3.69
CA LYS A 114 -11.58 18.17 4.30
C LYS A 114 -10.69 16.99 4.66
N LEU A 115 -9.52 16.91 4.04
CA LEU A 115 -8.53 15.88 4.33
C LEU A 115 -7.42 16.48 5.18
N ILE A 116 -7.50 16.24 6.49
CA ILE A 116 -6.54 16.67 7.50
C ILE A 116 -5.35 15.70 7.47
N ARG A 117 -4.15 16.24 7.33
CA ARG A 117 -2.91 15.45 7.23
C ARG A 117 -2.08 15.62 8.50
N VAL A 118 -1.75 14.51 9.16
CA VAL A 118 -1.05 14.53 10.46
C VAL A 118 0.19 13.64 10.42
N PRO A 119 1.43 14.18 10.56
CA PRO A 119 1.79 15.61 10.63
C PRO A 119 1.63 16.32 9.27
N ASP A 120 1.39 17.64 9.25
CA ASP A 120 1.21 18.34 7.96
C ASP A 120 2.48 18.27 7.09
N GLY A 121 2.30 17.90 5.82
CA GLY A 121 3.38 17.81 4.84
C GLY A 121 4.17 16.50 4.85
N PHE A 122 3.71 15.47 5.58
CA PHE A 122 4.35 14.16 5.58
C PHE A 122 4.41 13.52 4.19
N THR A 123 5.44 12.73 3.94
CA THR A 123 5.64 11.94 2.73
C THR A 123 5.45 10.46 3.00
N LYS A 124 5.42 9.64 1.96
CA LYS A 124 5.32 8.17 2.09
C LYS A 124 6.48 7.51 2.86
N TYR A 125 7.56 8.25 3.13
CA TYR A 125 8.73 7.74 3.86
C TYR A 125 8.73 8.16 5.33
N ASP A 126 7.85 9.08 5.71
CA ASP A 126 7.74 9.55 7.08
C ASP A 126 6.86 8.59 7.89
N SER A 127 7.26 8.35 9.14
CA SER A 127 6.53 7.49 10.06
C SER A 127 6.41 8.13 11.44
N ILE A 128 5.31 7.83 12.14
CA ILE A 128 5.09 8.19 13.53
C ILE A 128 5.54 7.02 14.40
N ASP A 129 6.58 7.23 15.20
CA ASP A 129 7.16 6.19 16.04
C ASP A 129 6.47 6.13 17.40
N VAL A 130 5.81 5.01 17.67
CA VAL A 130 5.15 4.76 18.96
C VAL A 130 5.85 3.60 19.68
N PRO A 131 6.48 3.84 20.84
CA PRO A 131 7.09 2.77 21.61
C PRO A 131 6.00 1.88 22.23
N ILE A 132 6.18 0.57 22.12
CA ILE A 132 5.28 -0.42 22.72
C ILE A 132 6.06 -1.49 23.48
N THR A 133 5.48 -1.96 24.57
CA THR A 133 5.96 -3.10 25.36
C THR A 133 4.94 -4.23 25.32
N ILE A 134 5.34 -5.42 25.78
CA ILE A 134 4.43 -6.58 25.90
C ILE A 134 3.20 -6.26 26.77
N HIS A 135 3.33 -5.34 27.72
CA HIS A 135 2.28 -4.95 28.65
C HIS A 135 1.40 -3.79 28.17
N THR A 136 1.78 -3.13 27.07
CA THR A 136 1.02 -2.00 26.55
C THR A 136 -0.34 -2.49 26.04
N THR A 137 -1.41 -2.04 26.71
CA THR A 137 -2.78 -2.37 26.30
C THR A 137 -3.20 -1.56 25.09
N VAL A 138 -4.22 -2.03 24.36
CA VAL A 138 -4.78 -1.28 23.22
C VAL A 138 -5.22 0.12 23.64
N GLN A 139 -5.87 0.26 24.80
CA GLN A 139 -6.28 1.57 25.30
C GLN A 139 -5.09 2.49 25.60
N GLN A 140 -4.04 1.98 26.25
CA GLN A 140 -2.85 2.76 26.53
C GLN A 140 -2.16 3.22 25.24
N PHE A 141 -2.06 2.32 24.26
CA PHE A 141 -1.54 2.65 22.95
C PHE A 141 -2.38 3.74 22.26
N ALA A 142 -3.72 3.60 22.27
CA ALA A 142 -4.62 4.58 21.67
C ALA A 142 -4.40 5.96 22.31
N THR A 143 -4.41 6.07 23.64
CA THR A 143 -4.18 7.34 24.34
C THR A 143 -2.79 7.91 24.06
N MET A 144 -1.74 7.08 23.99
CA MET A 144 -0.39 7.53 23.65
C MET A 144 -0.33 8.11 22.23
N LEU A 145 -0.95 7.43 21.27
CA LEU A 145 -0.97 7.88 19.88
C LEU A 145 -1.85 9.12 19.71
N GLU A 146 -3.01 9.20 20.34
CA GLU A 146 -3.85 10.40 20.37
C GLU A 146 -3.06 11.62 20.87
N ASN A 147 -2.32 11.47 21.97
CA ASN A 147 -1.48 12.55 22.49
C ASN A 147 -0.42 13.01 21.48
N GLN A 148 0.22 12.07 20.78
CA GLN A 148 1.19 12.41 19.73
C GLN A 148 0.52 13.09 18.53
N LEU A 149 -0.60 12.56 18.04
CA LEU A 149 -1.34 13.12 16.91
C LEU A 149 -1.82 14.54 17.22
N ASN A 150 -2.36 14.77 18.41
CA ASN A 150 -2.78 16.09 18.86
C ASN A 150 -1.61 17.07 19.01
N ALA A 151 -0.42 16.59 19.38
CA ALA A 151 0.79 17.42 19.42
C ALA A 151 1.30 17.83 18.03
N PHE A 152 0.97 17.07 16.98
CA PHE A 152 1.31 17.40 15.59
C PHE A 152 0.32 18.34 14.92
N LEU A 153 -0.86 18.58 15.52
CA LEU A 153 -1.85 19.49 14.97
C LEU A 153 -1.33 20.94 15.02
N PRO A 154 -1.64 21.77 14.00
CA PRO A 154 -1.32 23.19 14.02
C PRO A 154 -1.91 23.91 15.24
N ALA A 155 -1.18 24.91 15.76
CA ALA A 155 -1.70 25.77 16.82
C ALA A 155 -2.95 26.51 16.32
N GLY A 156 -4.09 26.26 16.97
CA GLY A 156 -5.38 26.87 16.62
C GLY A 156 -6.37 25.97 15.88
N THR A 157 -6.06 24.69 15.65
CA THR A 157 -7.09 23.71 15.26
C THR A 157 -8.08 23.55 16.41
N GLU A 158 -9.34 23.91 16.18
CA GLU A 158 -10.44 23.58 17.09
C GLU A 158 -10.65 22.06 16.98
N GLY A 159 -10.75 21.34 18.10
CA GLY A 159 -10.90 19.88 18.11
C GLY A 159 -9.63 19.08 18.44
N SER A 160 -9.84 17.80 18.76
CA SER A 160 -8.78 16.84 19.07
C SER A 160 -8.95 15.58 18.22
N CYS A 161 -7.84 15.03 17.72
CA CYS A 161 -7.80 13.69 17.15
C CYS A 161 -8.21 12.65 18.19
N GLU A 162 -9.18 11.81 17.82
CA GLU A 162 -9.60 10.62 18.54
C GLU A 162 -9.39 9.39 17.64
N ILE A 163 -8.89 8.29 18.21
CA ILE A 163 -8.71 7.05 17.45
C ILE A 163 -9.99 6.24 17.51
N VAL A 164 -10.62 6.06 16.36
CA VAL A 164 -11.88 5.33 16.18
C VAL A 164 -11.69 3.88 15.77
N GLY A 165 -10.50 3.48 15.34
CA GLY A 165 -10.25 2.10 14.94
C GLY A 165 -8.79 1.75 14.82
N ILE A 166 -8.46 0.51 15.14
CA ILE A 166 -7.13 -0.06 14.97
C ILE A 166 -7.30 -1.44 14.33
N GLY A 167 -6.57 -1.68 13.23
CA GLY A 167 -6.56 -2.93 12.50
C GLY A 167 -5.14 -3.37 12.12
N VAL A 168 -5.05 -4.63 11.69
CA VAL A 168 -3.85 -5.19 11.08
C VAL A 168 -4.27 -6.06 9.91
N GLY A 169 -3.69 -5.80 8.74
CA GLY A 169 -4.04 -6.48 7.50
C GLY A 169 -5.53 -6.31 7.19
N HIS A 170 -6.26 -7.42 7.17
CA HIS A 170 -7.71 -7.41 6.91
C HIS A 170 -8.57 -7.43 8.18
N GLY A 171 -7.96 -7.59 9.35
CA GLY A 171 -8.67 -7.69 10.62
C GLY A 171 -8.75 -6.37 11.38
N MET A 172 -9.94 -6.04 11.87
CA MET A 172 -10.12 -4.98 12.87
C MET A 172 -9.81 -5.55 14.26
N LEU A 173 -8.85 -4.94 14.97
CA LEU A 173 -8.46 -5.34 16.32
C LEU A 173 -9.30 -4.64 17.39
N TRP A 174 -9.66 -3.37 17.15
CA TRP A 174 -10.38 -2.52 18.08
C TRP A 174 -11.13 -1.42 17.34
N ASN A 175 -12.31 -1.04 17.82
CA ASN A 175 -13.26 -0.15 17.12
C ASN A 175 -13.54 1.17 17.85
N GLY A 176 -12.59 1.69 18.64
CA GLY A 176 -12.78 2.94 19.40
C GLY A 176 -13.60 2.77 20.69
N SER A 177 -14.45 1.75 20.78
CA SER A 177 -15.34 1.59 21.93
C SER A 177 -14.61 1.11 23.17
N LYS A 178 -14.79 1.81 24.29
CA LYS A 178 -14.33 1.38 25.62
C LYS A 178 -14.95 0.04 26.08
N LYS A 179 -16.08 -0.36 25.48
CA LYS A 179 -16.76 -1.64 25.76
C LYS A 179 -16.20 -2.80 24.93
N HIS A 180 -15.32 -2.54 23.97
CA HIS A 180 -14.76 -3.57 23.11
C HIS A 180 -13.93 -4.56 23.92
N ALA A 181 -14.08 -5.86 23.66
CA ALA A 181 -13.43 -6.93 24.44
C ALA A 181 -11.89 -6.77 24.49
N ASN A 182 -11.31 -6.28 23.40
CA ASN A 182 -9.86 -6.14 23.24
C ASN A 182 -9.25 -4.89 23.89
N THR A 183 -10.06 -3.99 24.46
CA THR A 183 -9.59 -2.67 24.96
C THR A 183 -8.47 -2.80 25.99
N ASN A 184 -8.59 -3.76 26.91
CA ASN A 184 -7.65 -3.98 28.01
C ASN A 184 -6.63 -5.10 27.73
N LEU A 185 -6.63 -5.68 26.54
CA LEU A 185 -5.68 -6.72 26.16
C LEU A 185 -4.40 -6.11 25.60
N SER A 186 -3.30 -6.88 25.65
CA SER A 186 -2.03 -6.48 25.07
C SER A 186 -2.16 -6.32 23.56
N LEU A 187 -1.77 -5.17 23.02
CA LEU A 187 -1.78 -4.92 21.59
C LEU A 187 -0.90 -5.93 20.84
N MET A 188 0.28 -6.26 21.40
CA MET A 188 1.21 -7.22 20.78
C MET A 188 0.60 -8.61 20.63
N GLN A 189 -0.15 -9.07 21.64
CA GLN A 189 -0.81 -10.38 21.61
C GLN A 189 -1.93 -10.41 20.57
N LEU A 190 -2.71 -9.34 20.45
CA LEU A 190 -3.79 -9.24 19.46
C LEU A 190 -3.26 -9.23 18.03
N ILE A 191 -2.17 -8.49 17.78
CA ILE A 191 -1.51 -8.47 16.47
C ILE A 191 -0.99 -9.86 16.13
N GLU A 192 -0.32 -10.54 17.08
CA GLU A 192 0.18 -11.90 16.88
C GLU A 192 -0.97 -12.88 16.57
N GLN A 193 -2.08 -12.81 17.31
CA GLN A 193 -3.26 -13.63 17.05
C GLN A 193 -3.85 -13.36 15.66
N GLN A 194 -3.96 -12.09 15.26
CA GLN A 194 -4.45 -11.73 13.93
C GLN A 194 -3.53 -12.26 12.82
N LYS A 195 -2.21 -12.15 13.01
CA LYS A 195 -1.22 -12.68 12.06
C LYS A 195 -1.19 -14.20 12.01
N MET A 196 -1.45 -14.88 13.12
CA MET A 196 -1.66 -16.34 13.12
C MET A 196 -2.88 -16.74 12.29
N THR A 197 -3.99 -16.01 12.43
CA THR A 197 -5.21 -16.26 11.64
C THR A 197 -4.96 -16.04 10.15
N GLU A 198 -4.29 -14.94 9.76
CA GLU A 198 -3.93 -14.66 8.36
C GLU A 198 -3.02 -15.73 7.75
N ALA A 199 -2.14 -16.33 8.57
CA ALA A 199 -1.23 -17.40 8.14
C ALA A 199 -1.86 -18.81 8.12
N GLY A 200 -3.17 -18.94 8.35
CA GLY A 200 -3.85 -20.25 8.36
C GLY A 200 -3.65 -21.06 9.65
N GLY A 201 -3.39 -20.39 10.77
CA GLY A 201 -3.44 -20.97 12.12
C GLY A 201 -2.10 -21.45 12.71
N LYS A 202 -0.99 -21.38 11.97
CA LYS A 202 0.33 -21.71 12.51
C LYS A 202 1.42 -20.83 11.92
N LEU A 203 2.18 -20.15 12.78
CA LEU A 203 3.40 -19.47 12.42
C LEU A 203 4.61 -20.42 12.59
N SER A 204 5.61 -20.28 11.73
CA SER A 204 6.84 -21.10 11.80
C SER A 204 7.74 -20.75 12.99
N GLN A 205 7.59 -19.55 13.54
CA GLN A 205 8.36 -19.03 14.67
C GLN A 205 7.48 -18.04 15.46
N PRO A 206 7.77 -17.79 16.75
CA PRO A 206 7.07 -16.77 17.55
C PRO A 206 7.08 -15.43 16.82
N PHE A 207 5.91 -14.78 16.71
CA PHE A 207 5.74 -13.67 15.77
C PHE A 207 6.70 -12.51 16.04
N TRP A 208 6.93 -12.22 17.32
CA TRP A 208 7.75 -11.10 17.77
C TRP A 208 9.25 -11.42 17.87
N GLN A 209 9.66 -12.67 17.63
CA GLN A 209 11.06 -13.04 17.74
C GLN A 209 11.92 -12.26 16.73
N ASN A 210 13.00 -11.64 17.21
CA ASN A 210 13.92 -10.80 16.42
C ASN A 210 13.28 -9.58 15.74
N ARG A 211 12.05 -9.18 16.11
CA ARG A 211 11.44 -7.95 15.62
C ARG A 211 11.73 -6.79 16.56
N THR A 212 12.21 -5.69 16.00
CA THR A 212 12.42 -4.40 16.71
C THR A 212 11.37 -3.35 16.34
N GLN A 213 10.66 -3.56 15.22
CA GLN A 213 9.64 -2.66 14.71
C GLN A 213 8.50 -3.40 14.03
N PHE A 214 7.32 -2.79 14.00
CA PHE A 214 6.16 -3.26 13.26
C PHE A 214 5.43 -2.09 12.57
N CYS A 215 5.02 -2.32 11.33
CA CYS A 215 4.75 -1.28 10.35
C CYS A 215 3.41 -1.47 9.61
N GLU A 216 2.66 -2.53 9.91
CA GLU A 216 1.44 -2.89 9.18
C GLU A 216 0.17 -2.55 9.97
N LEU A 217 0.27 -1.64 10.93
CA LEU A 217 -0.87 -1.19 11.71
C LEU A 217 -1.69 -0.20 10.88
N SER A 218 -2.99 -0.47 10.72
CA SER A 218 -3.95 0.49 10.20
C SER A 218 -4.63 1.18 11.37
N VAL A 219 -4.70 2.50 11.34
CA VAL A 219 -5.38 3.29 12.37
C VAL A 219 -6.33 4.26 11.69
N THR A 220 -7.58 4.23 12.13
CA THR A 220 -8.62 5.16 11.72
C THR A 220 -8.72 6.24 12.79
N VAL A 221 -8.60 7.49 12.36
CA VAL A 221 -8.63 8.67 13.25
C VAL A 221 -9.78 9.56 12.81
N SER A 222 -10.53 10.08 13.78
CA SER A 222 -11.53 11.10 13.57
C SER A 222 -11.07 12.39 14.25
N LEU A 223 -11.44 13.53 13.67
CA LEU A 223 -11.28 14.82 14.30
C LEU A 223 -12.53 15.64 13.97
N ASP A 224 -13.20 16.13 15.01
CA ASP A 224 -14.29 17.10 14.88
C ASP A 224 -13.70 18.50 15.03
N ASP A 225 -13.53 19.20 13.90
CA ASP A 225 -12.85 20.50 13.87
C ASP A 225 -13.82 21.70 13.94
N GLY A 226 -15.12 21.43 14.08
CA GLY A 226 -16.16 22.45 14.12
C GLY A 226 -16.41 23.17 12.78
N ASP A 227 -15.66 22.87 11.71
CA ASP A 227 -15.83 23.48 10.40
C ASP A 227 -17.10 22.97 9.72
N THR A 228 -18.16 23.76 9.83
CA THR A 228 -19.45 23.53 9.19
C THR A 228 -19.47 23.87 7.69
N SER A 229 -18.36 24.36 7.12
CA SER A 229 -18.29 24.71 5.69
C SER A 229 -17.99 23.53 4.77
N VAL A 230 -17.66 22.37 5.35
CA VAL A 230 -17.34 21.11 4.67
C VAL A 230 -18.34 20.04 5.07
N ASP A 231 -18.59 19.08 4.17
CA ASP A 231 -19.55 18.01 4.40
C ASP A 231 -18.98 16.88 5.28
N GLU A 232 -17.67 16.65 5.19
CA GLU A 232 -16.96 15.61 5.92
C GLU A 232 -15.51 16.01 6.17
N ALA A 233 -14.99 15.65 7.34
CA ALA A 233 -13.59 15.78 7.70
C ALA A 233 -12.98 14.40 7.95
N ASP A 234 -11.96 14.06 7.15
CA ASP A 234 -11.17 12.84 7.30
C ASP A 234 -9.76 13.17 7.75
N VAL A 235 -9.21 12.31 8.61
CA VAL A 235 -7.82 12.43 9.06
C VAL A 235 -7.00 11.31 8.43
N GLU A 236 -5.99 11.69 7.66
CA GLU A 236 -4.97 10.76 7.17
C GLU A 236 -3.65 11.02 7.90
N THR A 237 -3.13 9.97 8.52
CA THR A 237 -1.88 10.02 9.28
C THR A 237 -0.70 9.54 8.46
N ALA A 238 0.49 9.99 8.82
CA ALA A 238 1.72 9.31 8.42
C ALA A 238 1.73 7.88 8.98
N MET A 239 2.48 7.00 8.31
CA MET A 239 2.56 5.59 8.67
C MET A 239 2.92 5.40 10.14
N ILE A 240 2.13 4.62 10.88
CA ILE A 240 2.42 4.37 12.30
C ILE A 240 3.39 3.19 12.40
N ARG A 241 4.57 3.47 12.98
CA ARG A 241 5.61 2.49 13.22
C ARG A 241 5.68 2.20 14.72
N LEU A 242 5.32 0.97 15.07
CA LEU A 242 5.47 0.45 16.42
C LEU A 242 6.95 0.14 16.66
N ARG A 243 7.55 0.78 17.65
CA ARG A 243 8.92 0.50 18.09
C ARG A 243 8.84 -0.44 19.29
N ILE A 244 9.31 -1.67 19.11
CA ILE A 244 9.22 -2.71 20.14
C ILE A 244 10.36 -2.50 21.13
N THR A 245 10.00 -2.13 22.36
CA THR A 245 10.94 -2.05 23.48
C THR A 245 10.82 -3.33 24.30
N GLN A 246 11.92 -4.08 24.37
CA GLN A 246 12.04 -5.31 25.17
C GLN A 246 12.20 -4.99 26.66
#